data_AF-A0A2N0H594-F1
#
_entry.id   AF-A0A2N0H594-F1
#
_cell.length_a   1.000
_cell.length_b   1.000
_cell.length_c   1.000
_cell.angle_alpha   90.00
_cell.angle_beta   90.00
_cell.angle_gamma   90.00
#
_symmetry.space_group_name_H-M   'P 1'
#
loop_
_entity.id
_entity.type
_entity.pdbx_description
1 polymer ?
#
loop_
_entity_poly.entity_id
_entity_poly.type
_entity_poly.pdbx_seq_one_letter_code
_entity_poly.pdbx_strand_id
1 'polypeptide(L)'
;MELSPPSKQLPSEVRHDPPKVAVRSVKAEQCFCAIHCASVAVFKIQISVTDVQRLTRYRVGHLKRVAISRMLAEAAHPWPQLRSWWIFLPEDVQILIANAVNRISLKILVFGPQVHTPSPHERTAKLQAKRIDIRARLEADGHFVRYAEDLVDPMVGDPAGNAFFQEILIMGEYDLIVTIVDSPGSIVEATTISLNPRLAQKASLFLDSEYIEGLVGATCRNAEDIGAHFQTYQYPQDLDECHLLGHVVTRVRKIQKIKYLM
;
A
#
# COMPACT_ATOMS: atom_id res chain seq x y z
N MET A 1 -37.79 -68.06 -28.27
CA MET A 1 -36.54 -67.84 -29.01
C MET A 1 -36.26 -66.34 -28.90
N GLU A 2 -35.69 -65.92 -27.76
CA GLU A 2 -35.41 -64.52 -27.46
C GLU A 2 -33.98 -64.21 -27.93
N LEU A 3 -33.85 -63.26 -28.86
CA LEU A 3 -32.58 -62.77 -29.38
C LEU A 3 -32.06 -61.68 -28.43
N SER A 4 -30.94 -61.96 -27.78
CA SER A 4 -30.20 -60.97 -26.97
C SER A 4 -29.51 -59.94 -27.89
N PRO A 5 -29.47 -58.65 -27.50
CA PRO A 5 -28.81 -57.62 -28.29
C PRO A 5 -27.28 -57.64 -28.10
N PRO A 6 -26.50 -57.14 -29.09
CA PRO A 6 -25.04 -57.24 -29.09
C PRO A 6 -24.40 -56.22 -28.13
N SER A 7 -23.40 -56.68 -27.39
CA SER A 7 -22.61 -55.87 -26.46
C SER A 7 -21.74 -54.87 -27.22
N LYS A 8 -21.88 -53.57 -26.92
CA LYS A 8 -20.96 -52.53 -27.38
C LYS A 8 -19.65 -52.62 -26.58
N GLN A 9 -18.55 -52.93 -27.26
CA GLN A 9 -17.19 -52.78 -26.71
C GLN A 9 -16.84 -51.29 -26.61
N LEU A 10 -16.46 -50.85 -25.41
CA LEU A 10 -15.89 -49.53 -25.15
C LEU A 10 -14.45 -49.49 -25.66
N PRO A 11 -14.00 -48.36 -26.25
CA PRO A 11 -12.63 -48.20 -26.73
C PRO A 11 -11.65 -48.17 -25.55
N SER A 12 -10.54 -48.90 -25.72
CA SER A 12 -9.43 -48.98 -24.79
C SER A 12 -8.79 -47.60 -24.54
N GLU A 13 -8.69 -47.21 -23.27
CA GLU A 13 -7.91 -46.07 -22.79
C GLU A 13 -6.46 -46.14 -23.28
N VAL A 14 -6.04 -45.13 -24.03
CA VAL A 14 -4.64 -44.87 -24.34
C VAL A 14 -4.00 -44.23 -23.11
N ARG A 15 -3.20 -45.02 -22.37
CA ARG A 15 -2.36 -44.51 -21.28
C ARG A 15 -1.20 -43.72 -21.88
N HIS A 16 -1.18 -42.42 -21.63
CA HIS A 16 0.02 -41.61 -21.84
C HIS A 16 0.90 -41.71 -20.59
N ASP A 17 2.08 -42.33 -20.75
CA ASP A 17 3.10 -42.33 -19.71
C ASP A 17 3.62 -40.89 -19.50
N PRO A 18 3.71 -40.42 -18.24
CA PRO A 18 4.28 -39.10 -17.96
C PRO A 18 5.79 -39.07 -18.27
N PRO A 19 6.33 -37.94 -18.74
CA PRO A 19 7.75 -37.80 -19.00
C PRO A 19 8.54 -37.94 -17.69
N LYS A 20 9.57 -38.81 -17.71
CA LYS A 20 10.53 -38.98 -16.62
C LYS A 20 11.33 -37.69 -16.44
N VAL A 21 10.95 -36.88 -15.45
CA VAL A 21 11.76 -35.75 -14.99
C VAL A 21 12.95 -36.28 -14.21
N ALA A 22 14.15 -36.03 -14.72
CA ALA A 22 15.39 -36.33 -14.04
C ALA A 22 15.56 -35.41 -12.83
N VAL A 23 15.35 -35.95 -11.63
CA VAL A 23 15.65 -35.26 -10.36
C VAL A 23 17.16 -35.25 -10.18
N ARG A 24 17.80 -34.11 -10.48
CA ARG A 24 19.16 -33.83 -10.02
C ARG A 24 19.10 -33.40 -8.55
N SER A 25 19.60 -34.27 -7.67
CA SER A 25 19.86 -33.93 -6.27
C SER A 25 20.95 -32.87 -6.18
N VAL A 26 20.62 -31.66 -5.76
CA VAL A 26 21.61 -30.69 -5.30
C VAL A 26 21.63 -30.76 -3.78
N LYS A 27 22.79 -31.13 -3.25
CA LYS A 27 23.07 -31.25 -1.82
C LYS A 27 22.86 -29.89 -1.14
N ALA A 28 22.06 -29.87 -0.09
CA ALA A 28 22.04 -28.78 0.87
C ALA A 28 23.26 -28.94 1.79
N GLU A 29 24.25 -28.06 1.64
CA GLU A 29 25.29 -27.85 2.65
C GLU A 29 24.83 -26.76 3.61
N GLN A 30 24.82 -27.13 4.88
CA GLN A 30 24.67 -26.26 6.03
C GLN A 30 25.86 -25.29 6.10
N CYS A 31 25.59 -24.01 6.38
CA CYS A 31 26.55 -23.14 7.04
C CYS A 31 25.82 -22.37 8.15
N PHE A 32 26.27 -22.61 9.37
CA PHE A 32 25.84 -21.99 10.61
C PHE A 32 26.91 -21.01 11.08
N CYS A 33 26.49 -20.04 11.89
CA CYS A 33 27.25 -19.03 12.64
C CYS A 33 27.81 -17.82 11.87
N ALA A 34 27.93 -16.61 12.43
CA ALA A 34 27.27 -15.83 13.49
C ALA A 34 28.09 -14.51 13.59
N ILE A 35 27.51 -13.48 14.22
CA ILE A 35 28.18 -12.36 14.91
C ILE A 35 28.58 -11.08 14.11
N HIS A 36 27.83 -10.00 14.44
CA HIS A 36 28.23 -8.65 14.91
C HIS A 36 27.78 -7.40 14.12
N CYS A 37 26.96 -6.61 14.84
CA CYS A 37 27.07 -5.18 15.13
C CYS A 37 27.36 -4.11 14.05
N ALA A 38 26.54 -3.07 14.18
CA ALA A 38 26.80 -1.65 13.96
C ALA A 38 26.55 -1.09 12.54
N SER A 39 25.45 -0.34 12.41
CA SER A 39 25.54 1.12 12.31
C SER A 39 24.13 1.73 12.26
N VAL A 40 23.74 2.37 13.36
CA VAL A 40 22.60 3.29 13.40
C VAL A 40 23.07 4.60 12.78
N ALA A 41 22.64 4.90 11.55
CA ALA A 41 22.84 6.22 10.95
C ALA A 41 21.83 7.20 11.58
N VAL A 42 22.28 7.94 12.59
CA VAL A 42 21.57 9.11 13.12
C VAL A 42 21.72 10.25 12.10
N PHE A 43 20.70 10.48 11.28
CA PHE A 43 20.59 11.70 10.49
C PHE A 43 20.31 12.89 11.43
N LYS A 44 21.36 13.61 11.83
CA LYS A 44 21.24 14.96 12.41
C LYS A 44 21.00 15.94 11.26
N ILE A 45 19.77 16.41 11.10
CA ILE A 45 19.50 17.62 10.31
C ILE A 45 19.93 18.80 11.18
N GLN A 46 21.12 19.33 10.88
CA GLN A 46 21.66 20.52 11.52
C GLN A 46 21.09 21.74 10.79
N ILE A 47 19.91 22.21 11.21
CA ILE A 47 19.38 23.49 10.73
C ILE A 47 20.22 24.59 11.39
N SER A 48 21.01 25.29 10.59
CA SER A 48 21.81 26.42 11.05
C SER A 48 20.89 27.56 11.50
N VAL A 49 21.07 28.01 12.75
CA VAL A 49 20.29 29.10 13.38
C VAL A 49 20.49 30.44 12.66
N THR A 50 21.41 30.55 11.71
CA THR A 50 21.68 31.76 10.93
C THR A 50 20.72 32.01 9.76
N ASP A 51 20.00 31.01 9.24
CA ASP A 51 19.12 31.21 8.07
C ASP A 51 17.73 31.77 8.40
N VAL A 52 17.34 31.81 9.68
CA VAL A 52 16.06 32.38 10.14
C VAL A 52 16.14 33.92 10.28
N GLN A 53 17.32 34.52 10.16
CA GLN A 53 17.49 35.97 10.36
C GLN A 53 17.26 36.84 9.12
N ARG A 54 17.02 36.26 7.93
CA ARG A 54 16.90 37.05 6.68
C ARG A 54 15.49 37.36 6.18
N LEU A 55 14.44 36.85 6.84
CA LEU A 55 13.05 37.15 6.45
C LEU A 55 12.24 37.53 7.68
N THR A 56 12.23 38.82 8.06
CA THR A 56 11.10 39.49 8.76
C THR A 56 11.44 40.94 9.16
N ARG A 57 11.37 41.85 8.18
CA ARG A 57 11.02 43.26 8.47
C ARG A 57 9.53 43.47 8.18
N TYR A 58 8.66 43.08 9.11
CA TYR A 58 7.34 43.70 9.25
C TYR A 58 6.90 43.61 10.72
N ARG A 59 6.56 44.78 11.27
CA ARG A 59 6.22 45.04 12.67
C ARG A 59 4.89 44.37 13.06
N VAL A 60 4.93 43.18 13.68
CA VAL A 60 3.95 42.72 14.68
C VAL A 60 4.69 41.84 15.69
N GLY A 61 5.58 42.46 16.46
CA GLY A 61 6.56 41.74 17.29
C GLY A 61 6.37 42.02 18.77
N HIS A 62 5.63 41.15 19.47
CA HIS A 62 6.12 40.62 20.75
C HIS A 62 5.34 39.40 21.26
N LEU A 63 4.02 39.36 21.07
CA LEU A 63 3.19 38.25 21.59
C LEU A 63 3.28 36.95 20.77
N LYS A 64 3.50 37.02 19.44
CA LYS A 64 3.69 35.82 18.61
C LYS A 64 5.03 35.10 18.84
N ARG A 65 6.06 35.80 19.34
CA ARG A 65 7.42 35.25 19.47
C ARG A 65 7.60 34.29 20.64
N VAL A 66 6.86 34.49 21.73
CA VAL A 66 6.93 33.60 22.91
C VAL A 66 6.18 32.28 22.66
N ALA A 67 5.02 32.35 21.99
CA ALA A 67 4.24 31.17 21.63
C ALA A 67 5.00 30.24 20.66
N ILE A 68 5.56 30.80 19.57
CA ILE A 68 6.25 30.00 18.55
C ILE A 68 7.57 29.42 19.08
N SER A 69 8.34 30.17 19.88
CA SER A 69 9.60 29.67 20.43
C SER A 69 9.40 28.58 21.48
N ARG A 70 8.28 28.60 22.22
CA ARG A 70 7.91 27.53 23.16
C ARG A 70 7.37 26.29 22.44
N MET A 71 6.61 26.48 21.34
CA MET A 71 6.15 25.39 20.47
C MET A 71 7.30 24.61 19.82
N LEU A 72 8.41 25.28 19.47
CA LEU A 72 9.56 24.63 18.86
C LEU A 72 10.46 23.91 19.89
N ALA A 73 10.46 24.35 21.16
CA ALA A 73 11.24 23.71 22.22
C ALA A 73 10.64 22.39 22.72
N GLU A 74 9.32 22.20 22.60
CA GLU A 74 8.60 20.98 23.04
C GLU A 74 8.51 19.89 21.95
N ALA A 75 8.90 20.19 20.71
CA ALA A 75 8.86 19.26 19.57
C ALA A 75 9.97 18.18 19.56
N ALA A 76 10.84 18.15 20.57
CA ALA A 76 11.95 17.19 20.68
C ALA A 76 11.55 15.86 21.38
N HIS A 77 10.31 15.70 21.81
CA HIS A 77 9.81 14.48 22.44
C HIS A 77 9.02 13.59 21.46
N PRO A 78 9.09 12.26 21.59
CA PRO A 78 8.30 11.33 20.78
C PRO A 78 6.81 11.68 20.90
N TRP A 79 6.02 11.30 19.89
CA TRP A 79 4.79 11.96 19.45
C TRP A 79 3.43 11.57 20.11
N PRO A 80 3.22 11.22 21.40
CA PRO A 80 1.86 10.99 21.91
C PRO A 80 1.08 12.25 22.32
N GLN A 81 1.72 13.41 22.56
CA GLN A 81 1.03 14.55 23.22
C GLN A 81 0.45 15.63 22.29
N LEU A 82 0.65 15.57 20.98
CA LEU A 82 0.14 16.60 20.05
C LEU A 82 -1.37 16.53 19.78
N ARG A 83 -2.10 15.53 20.32
CA ARG A 83 -3.56 15.46 20.18
C ARG A 83 -4.31 16.49 21.02
N SER A 84 -3.70 17.07 22.07
CA SER A 84 -4.41 18.02 22.96
C SER A 84 -4.42 19.47 22.46
N TRP A 85 -3.49 19.86 21.58
CA TRP A 85 -3.33 21.26 21.18
C TRP A 85 -4.38 21.75 20.18
N TRP A 86 -4.99 20.86 19.40
CA TRP A 86 -6.05 21.20 18.43
C TRP A 86 -7.30 21.76 19.11
N ILE A 87 -7.56 21.36 20.36
CA ILE A 87 -8.70 21.86 21.16
C ILE A 87 -8.56 23.36 21.45
N PHE A 88 -7.34 23.90 21.41
CA PHE A 88 -7.06 25.31 21.73
C PHE A 88 -7.00 26.22 20.50
N LEU A 89 -7.15 25.69 19.28
CA LEU A 89 -7.25 26.53 18.09
C LEU A 89 -8.67 27.09 17.98
N PRO A 90 -8.82 28.40 17.70
CA PRO A 90 -10.10 28.96 17.30
C PRO A 90 -10.75 28.18 16.15
N GLU A 91 -12.07 28.01 16.18
CA GLU A 91 -12.82 27.18 15.23
C GLU A 91 -12.60 27.61 13.77
N ASP A 92 -12.52 28.91 13.51
CA ASP A 92 -12.22 29.48 12.19
C ASP A 92 -10.85 29.04 11.67
N VAL A 93 -9.83 28.97 12.53
CA VAL A 93 -8.50 28.47 12.17
C VAL A 93 -8.55 26.98 11.86
N GLN A 94 -9.30 26.20 12.64
CA GLN A 94 -9.47 24.76 12.38
C GLN A 94 -10.13 24.51 11.02
N ILE A 95 -11.17 25.28 10.68
CA ILE A 95 -11.86 25.21 9.38
C ILE A 95 -10.90 25.59 8.25
N LEU A 96 -10.10 26.64 8.41
CA LEU A 96 -9.10 27.03 7.41
C LEU A 96 -8.04 25.95 7.17
N ILE A 97 -7.53 25.33 8.23
CA ILE A 97 -6.56 24.22 8.12
C ILE A 97 -7.22 23.01 7.45
N ALA A 98 -8.43 22.63 7.88
CA ALA A 98 -9.17 21.52 7.28
C ALA A 98 -9.40 21.75 5.78
N ASN A 99 -9.80 22.97 5.40
CA ASN A 99 -9.98 23.35 4.00
C ASN A 99 -8.66 23.31 3.20
N ALA A 100 -7.55 23.75 3.80
CA ALA A 100 -6.24 23.70 3.16
C ALA A 100 -5.77 22.25 2.93
N VAL A 101 -5.90 21.39 3.95
CA VAL A 101 -5.55 19.97 3.86
C VAL A 101 -6.41 19.24 2.82
N ASN A 102 -7.72 19.49 2.81
CA ASN A 102 -8.65 18.84 1.88
C ASN A 102 -8.40 19.21 0.41
N ARG A 103 -7.71 20.33 0.13
CA ARG A 103 -7.35 20.76 -1.23
C ARG A 103 -6.09 20.08 -1.77
N ILE A 104 -5.35 19.34 -0.94
CA ILE A 104 -4.15 18.63 -1.38
C ILE A 104 -4.59 17.40 -2.17
N SER A 105 -4.36 17.43 -3.48
CA SER A 105 -4.51 16.26 -4.35
C SER A 105 -3.32 15.31 -4.17
N LEU A 106 -3.60 14.00 -4.22
CA LEU A 106 -2.61 12.94 -4.12
C LEU A 106 -2.61 12.13 -5.41
N LYS A 107 -1.44 11.63 -5.81
CA LYS A 107 -1.30 10.54 -6.79
C LYS A 107 -1.43 9.21 -6.05
N ILE A 108 -2.50 8.47 -6.31
CA ILE A 108 -2.82 7.21 -5.64
C ILE A 108 -2.84 6.05 -6.63
N LEU A 109 -2.05 5.02 -6.34
CA LEU A 109 -2.00 3.79 -7.12
C LEU A 109 -2.82 2.73 -6.38
N VAL A 110 -3.77 2.11 -7.06
CA VAL A 110 -4.65 1.10 -6.46
C VAL A 110 -4.38 -0.25 -7.10
N PHE A 111 -4.08 -1.24 -6.28
CA PHE A 111 -3.76 -2.62 -6.63
C PHE A 111 -4.81 -3.59 -6.07
N GLY A 112 -4.91 -4.77 -6.69
CA GLY A 112 -5.84 -5.82 -6.32
C GLY A 112 -6.23 -6.69 -7.51
N PRO A 113 -7.37 -7.40 -7.45
CA PRO A 113 -7.90 -8.11 -8.61
C PRO A 113 -8.11 -7.17 -9.83
N GLN A 114 -7.68 -7.60 -11.02
CA GLN A 114 -7.81 -6.83 -12.27
C GLN A 114 -9.25 -6.47 -12.55
N VAL A 115 -9.56 -5.22 -12.91
CA VAL A 115 -10.95 -4.74 -13.04
C VAL A 115 -11.50 -4.77 -14.46
N HIS A 116 -10.64 -4.90 -15.47
CA HIS A 116 -11.04 -4.83 -16.89
C HIS A 116 -11.84 -6.03 -17.36
N THR A 117 -11.67 -7.18 -16.71
CA THR A 117 -12.41 -8.40 -17.01
C THR A 117 -13.10 -8.88 -15.74
N PRO A 118 -14.44 -8.77 -15.67
CA PRO A 118 -15.20 -9.27 -14.53
C PRO A 118 -14.92 -10.75 -14.29
N SER A 119 -14.61 -11.12 -13.05
CA SER A 119 -14.40 -12.51 -12.66
C SER A 119 -15.73 -13.25 -12.57
N PRO A 120 -15.81 -14.53 -13.00
CA PRO A 120 -16.98 -15.36 -12.76
C PRO A 120 -17.12 -15.78 -11.29
N HIS A 121 -16.06 -15.64 -10.48
CA HIS A 121 -16.07 -15.98 -9.06
C HIS A 121 -16.60 -14.82 -8.22
N GLU A 122 -17.65 -15.06 -7.43
CA GLU A 122 -18.34 -14.04 -6.62
C GLU A 122 -17.38 -13.22 -5.75
N ARG A 123 -16.46 -13.89 -5.04
CA ARG A 123 -15.46 -13.24 -4.18
C ARG A 123 -14.62 -12.21 -4.95
N THR A 124 -14.00 -12.66 -6.03
CA THR A 124 -13.16 -11.79 -6.87
C THR A 124 -13.98 -10.66 -7.50
N ALA A 125 -15.21 -10.94 -7.96
CA ALA A 125 -16.09 -9.92 -8.52
C ALA A 125 -16.44 -8.82 -7.51
N LYS A 126 -16.74 -9.17 -6.24
CA LYS A 126 -16.98 -8.19 -5.18
C LYS A 126 -15.75 -7.35 -4.87
N LEU A 127 -14.56 -7.95 -4.89
CA LEU A 127 -13.31 -7.21 -4.70
C LEU A 127 -12.97 -6.29 -5.88
N GLN A 128 -13.23 -6.73 -7.12
CA GLN A 128 -13.15 -5.88 -8.32
C GLN A 128 -14.09 -4.68 -8.20
N ALA A 129 -15.35 -4.91 -7.81
CA ALA A 129 -16.33 -3.85 -7.58
C ALA A 129 -15.86 -2.88 -6.48
N LYS A 130 -15.33 -3.40 -5.36
CA LYS A 130 -14.79 -2.54 -4.30
C LYS A 130 -13.60 -1.71 -4.74
N ARG A 131 -12.73 -2.26 -5.58
CA ARG A 131 -11.59 -1.53 -6.17
C ARG A 131 -12.07 -0.38 -7.07
N ILE A 132 -13.14 -0.61 -7.85
CA ILE A 132 -13.81 0.42 -8.64
C ILE A 132 -14.43 1.50 -7.75
N ASP A 133 -15.12 1.13 -6.67
CA ASP A 133 -15.70 2.07 -5.72
C ASP A 133 -14.63 2.97 -5.08
N ILE A 134 -13.50 2.37 -4.66
CA ILE A 134 -12.37 3.10 -4.07
C ILE A 134 -11.84 4.14 -5.06
N ARG A 135 -11.60 3.74 -6.32
CA ARG A 135 -11.14 4.68 -7.35
C ARG A 135 -12.13 5.81 -7.54
N ALA A 136 -13.40 5.48 -7.81
CA ALA A 136 -14.44 6.47 -8.07
C ALA A 136 -14.60 7.46 -6.92
N ARG A 137 -14.57 6.97 -5.67
CA ARG A 137 -14.64 7.83 -4.49
C ARG A 137 -13.45 8.76 -4.37
N LEU A 138 -12.23 8.25 -4.53
CA LEU A 138 -11.02 9.05 -4.40
C LEU A 138 -10.86 10.08 -5.53
N GLU A 139 -11.27 9.73 -6.76
CA GLU A 139 -11.35 10.69 -7.88
C GLU A 139 -12.39 11.78 -7.60
N ALA A 140 -13.56 11.44 -7.05
CA ALA A 140 -14.58 12.41 -6.65
C ALA A 140 -14.10 13.37 -5.53
N ASP A 141 -13.22 12.89 -4.64
CA ASP A 141 -12.56 13.69 -3.61
C ASP A 141 -11.38 14.55 -4.19
N GLY A 142 -11.11 14.49 -5.50
CA GLY A 142 -10.14 15.34 -6.20
C GLY A 142 -8.73 14.75 -6.32
N HIS A 143 -8.56 13.45 -6.07
CA HIS A 143 -7.27 12.76 -6.20
C HIS A 143 -7.01 12.26 -7.62
N PHE A 144 -5.73 12.11 -7.97
CA PHE A 144 -5.31 11.45 -9.20
C PHE A 144 -5.13 9.95 -8.92
N VAL A 145 -6.08 9.13 -9.37
CA VAL A 145 -6.08 7.68 -9.07
C VAL A 145 -5.88 6.89 -10.34
N ARG A 146 -5.04 5.85 -10.28
CA ARG A 146 -4.81 4.92 -11.41
C ARG A 146 -4.73 3.49 -10.92
N TYR A 147 -5.08 2.57 -11.80
CA TYR A 147 -4.71 1.17 -11.66
C TYR A 147 -3.31 0.97 -12.27
N ALA A 148 -2.52 0.07 -11.70
CA ALA A 148 -1.16 -0.16 -12.21
C ALA A 148 -1.18 -0.79 -13.61
N GLU A 149 -2.13 -1.68 -13.87
CA GLU A 149 -2.32 -2.30 -15.18
C GLU A 149 -2.70 -1.30 -16.29
N ASP A 150 -3.18 -0.10 -15.93
CA ASP A 150 -3.48 0.97 -16.91
C ASP A 150 -2.21 1.74 -17.36
N LEU A 151 -1.09 1.55 -16.66
CA LEU A 151 0.13 2.34 -16.81
C LEU A 151 1.29 1.54 -17.39
N VAL A 152 1.18 0.22 -17.40
CA VAL A 152 2.18 -0.66 -17.99
C VAL A 152 2.05 -0.62 -19.51
N ASP A 153 3.16 -0.32 -20.19
CA ASP A 153 3.26 -0.37 -21.65
C ASP A 153 4.10 -1.56 -22.10
N PRO A 154 3.48 -2.63 -22.63
CA PRO A 154 4.20 -3.81 -23.08
C PRO A 154 5.01 -3.57 -24.37
N MET A 155 4.83 -2.43 -25.05
CA MET A 155 5.53 -2.10 -26.29
C MET A 155 6.91 -1.49 -26.04
N VAL A 156 7.22 -1.14 -24.81
CA VAL A 156 8.57 -0.72 -24.42
C VAL A 156 9.48 -1.94 -24.59
N GLY A 157 10.58 -1.83 -25.35
CA GLY A 157 11.49 -2.95 -25.58
C GLY A 157 12.16 -3.49 -24.30
N ASP A 158 12.73 -4.69 -24.37
CA ASP A 158 13.43 -5.30 -23.23
C ASP A 158 14.68 -4.51 -22.81
N PRO A 159 14.97 -4.44 -21.49
CA PRO A 159 14.23 -5.04 -20.37
C PRO A 159 13.07 -4.16 -19.85
N ALA A 160 12.91 -2.95 -20.39
CA ALA A 160 11.96 -1.96 -19.89
C ALA A 160 10.49 -2.32 -20.18
N GLY A 161 10.22 -3.24 -21.12
CA GLY A 161 8.91 -3.84 -21.36
C GLY A 161 8.38 -4.76 -20.28
N ASN A 162 9.22 -5.12 -19.30
CA ASN A 162 8.80 -6.02 -18.22
C ASN A 162 7.80 -5.31 -17.30
N ALA A 163 6.55 -5.79 -17.29
CA ALA A 163 5.45 -5.24 -16.49
C ALA A 163 5.81 -5.09 -15.01
N PHE A 164 6.41 -6.12 -14.40
CA PHE A 164 6.81 -6.09 -13.00
C PHE A 164 7.84 -4.98 -12.71
N PHE A 165 8.81 -4.78 -13.61
CA PHE A 165 9.78 -3.69 -13.47
C PHE A 165 9.11 -2.32 -13.61
N GLN A 166 8.21 -2.16 -14.59
CA GLN A 166 7.46 -0.93 -14.76
C GLN A 166 6.61 -0.60 -13.54
N GLU A 167 5.90 -1.58 -12.98
CA GLU A 167 5.08 -1.40 -11.78
C GLU A 167 5.91 -0.92 -10.58
N ILE A 168 7.10 -1.47 -10.36
CA ILE A 168 8.01 -1.01 -9.29
C ILE A 168 8.40 0.45 -9.48
N LEU A 169 8.75 0.84 -10.71
CA LEU A 169 9.09 2.22 -11.02
C LEU A 169 7.90 3.15 -10.80
N ILE A 170 6.72 2.75 -11.29
CA ILE A 170 5.47 3.50 -11.13
C ILE A 170 5.12 3.67 -9.65
N MET A 171 5.22 2.61 -8.82
CA MET A 171 5.03 2.69 -7.37
C MET A 171 5.93 3.77 -6.73
N GLY A 172 7.14 3.97 -7.27
CA GLY A 172 8.09 4.99 -6.87
C GLY A 172 7.58 6.44 -7.03
N GLU A 173 6.73 6.69 -8.02
CA GLU A 173 6.27 8.04 -8.41
C GLU A 173 4.95 8.47 -7.75
N TYR A 174 4.28 7.55 -7.07
CA TYR A 174 3.00 7.81 -6.41
C TYR A 174 3.17 8.19 -4.94
N ASP A 175 2.19 8.93 -4.41
CA ASP A 175 2.17 9.43 -3.03
C ASP A 175 1.64 8.38 -2.04
N LEU A 176 0.73 7.54 -2.51
CA LEU A 176 0.10 6.48 -1.75
C LEU A 176 -0.13 5.26 -2.65
N ILE A 177 0.22 4.09 -2.13
CA ILE A 177 -0.07 2.80 -2.75
C ILE A 177 -1.14 2.12 -1.90
N VAL A 178 -2.26 1.75 -2.50
CA VAL A 178 -3.34 1.01 -1.85
C VAL A 178 -3.41 -0.38 -2.47
N THR A 179 -3.25 -1.43 -1.67
CA THR A 179 -3.26 -2.81 -2.17
C THR A 179 -4.32 -3.64 -1.45
N ILE A 180 -5.30 -4.15 -2.20
CA ILE A 180 -6.23 -5.18 -1.73
C ILE A 180 -5.60 -6.54 -2.03
N VAL A 181 -5.06 -7.19 -1.01
CA VAL A 181 -4.26 -8.41 -1.15
C VAL A 181 -5.19 -9.63 -1.21
N ASP A 182 -5.49 -10.10 -2.43
CA ASP A 182 -6.36 -11.28 -2.66
C ASP A 182 -6.09 -12.00 -4.00
N SER A 183 -5.52 -11.32 -5.00
CA SER A 183 -5.11 -11.92 -6.27
C SER A 183 -3.62 -12.31 -6.27
N PRO A 184 -3.19 -13.27 -7.12
CA PRO A 184 -1.77 -13.60 -7.27
C PRO A 184 -0.88 -12.39 -7.56
N GLY A 185 -1.32 -11.47 -8.43
CA GLY A 185 -0.61 -10.21 -8.71
C GLY A 185 -0.45 -9.35 -7.45
N SER A 186 -1.55 -9.13 -6.71
CA SER A 186 -1.52 -8.35 -5.48
C SER A 186 -0.67 -8.94 -4.35
N ILE A 187 -0.51 -10.26 -4.32
CA ILE A 187 0.40 -10.94 -3.39
C ILE A 187 1.87 -10.67 -3.76
N VAL A 188 2.20 -10.70 -5.06
CA VAL A 188 3.54 -10.36 -5.56
C VAL A 188 3.85 -8.89 -5.27
N GLU A 189 2.90 -7.98 -5.52
CA GLU A 189 3.04 -6.55 -5.23
C GLU A 189 3.26 -6.29 -3.72
N ALA A 190 2.47 -6.93 -2.85
CA ALA A 190 2.66 -6.85 -1.40
C ALA A 190 4.03 -7.37 -0.97
N THR A 191 4.51 -8.45 -1.60
CA THR A 191 5.85 -9.00 -1.36
C THR A 191 6.92 -8.00 -1.75
N THR A 192 6.82 -7.40 -2.94
CA THR A 192 7.73 -6.35 -3.40
C THR A 192 7.75 -5.15 -2.45
N ILE A 193 6.59 -4.71 -1.96
CA ILE A 193 6.49 -3.64 -0.96
C ILE A 193 7.21 -4.03 0.33
N SER A 194 7.03 -5.27 0.80
CA SER A 194 7.67 -5.78 2.03
C SER A 194 9.19 -5.86 1.95
N LEU A 195 9.76 -5.85 0.74
CA LEU A 195 11.20 -5.89 0.52
C LEU A 195 11.80 -4.49 0.26
N ASN A 196 10.97 -3.45 0.18
CA ASN A 196 11.40 -2.11 -0.19
C ASN A 196 10.87 -1.05 0.80
N PRO A 197 11.71 -0.59 1.76
CA PRO A 197 11.29 0.39 2.77
C PRO A 197 10.73 1.70 2.19
N ARG A 198 11.23 2.14 1.03
CA ARG A 198 10.73 3.38 0.39
C ARG A 198 9.31 3.21 -0.14
N LEU A 199 8.97 2.03 -0.62
CA LEU A 199 7.60 1.72 -1.06
C LEU A 199 6.70 1.46 0.15
N ALA A 200 7.20 0.74 1.15
CA ALA A 200 6.46 0.45 2.37
C ALA A 200 5.95 1.72 3.06
N GLN A 201 6.79 2.75 3.26
CA GLN A 201 6.40 3.99 3.93
C GLN A 201 5.17 4.71 3.34
N LYS A 202 4.91 4.50 2.05
CA LYS A 202 3.77 5.06 1.32
C LYS A 202 2.67 4.03 1.03
N ALA A 203 2.80 2.79 1.49
CA ALA A 203 1.85 1.73 1.21
C ALA A 203 0.76 1.62 2.29
N SER A 204 -0.40 1.13 1.85
CA SER A 204 -1.55 0.73 2.67
C SER A 204 -2.03 -0.62 2.18
N LEU A 205 -1.74 -1.67 2.94
CA LEU A 205 -2.05 -3.06 2.62
C LEU A 205 -3.31 -3.50 3.35
N PHE A 206 -4.23 -4.12 2.62
CA PHE A 206 -5.49 -4.64 3.13
C PHE A 206 -5.59 -6.13 2.82
N LEU A 207 -5.54 -6.98 3.87
CA LEU A 207 -5.59 -8.44 3.74
C LEU A 207 -6.88 -8.98 4.37
N ASP A 208 -7.47 -10.02 3.80
CA ASP A 208 -8.56 -10.71 4.48
C ASP A 208 -8.06 -11.32 5.80
N SER A 209 -8.80 -11.09 6.88
CA SER A 209 -8.56 -11.67 8.19
C SER A 209 -8.39 -13.21 8.16
N GLU A 210 -9.03 -13.91 7.22
CA GLU A 210 -8.88 -15.37 7.06
C GLU A 210 -7.46 -15.80 6.66
N TYR A 211 -6.68 -14.91 6.03
CA TYR A 211 -5.33 -15.21 5.52
C TYR A 211 -4.20 -14.64 6.38
N ILE A 212 -4.50 -14.09 7.56
CA ILE A 212 -3.52 -13.40 8.43
C ILE A 212 -2.39 -14.32 8.92
N GLU A 213 -2.66 -15.60 9.10
CA GLU A 213 -1.67 -16.59 9.55
C GLU A 213 -0.84 -17.18 8.39
N GLY A 214 -1.20 -16.86 7.14
CA GLY A 214 -0.50 -17.35 5.96
C GLY A 214 0.80 -16.61 5.66
N LEU A 215 1.54 -17.11 4.66
CA LEU A 215 2.77 -16.46 4.16
C LEU A 215 2.51 -15.00 3.76
N VAL A 216 1.36 -14.74 3.12
CA VAL A 216 0.94 -13.38 2.74
C VAL A 216 0.72 -12.48 3.96
N GLY A 217 0.17 -13.01 5.06
CA GLY A 217 0.04 -12.27 6.31
C GLY A 217 1.39 -11.93 6.93
N ALA A 218 2.35 -12.86 6.89
CA ALA A 218 3.73 -12.59 7.31
C ALA A 218 4.41 -11.51 6.43
N THR A 219 4.19 -11.55 5.11
CA THR A 219 4.63 -10.51 4.17
C THR A 219 4.07 -9.13 4.53
N CYS A 220 2.76 -9.04 4.82
CA CYS A 220 2.14 -7.78 5.20
C CYS A 220 2.66 -7.24 6.54
N ARG A 221 2.89 -8.11 7.54
CA ARG A 221 3.52 -7.72 8.81
C ARG A 221 4.95 -7.23 8.61
N ASN A 222 5.74 -7.92 7.79
CA ASN A 222 7.08 -7.46 7.46
C ASN A 222 7.07 -6.09 6.76
N ALA A 223 6.09 -5.83 5.88
CA ALA A 223 5.92 -4.50 5.28
C ALA A 223 5.55 -3.43 6.34
N GLU A 224 4.70 -3.78 7.31
CA GLU A 224 4.36 -2.91 8.45
C GLU A 224 5.59 -2.56 9.30
N ASP A 225 6.42 -3.57 9.63
CA ASP A 225 7.66 -3.41 10.41
C ASP A 225 8.63 -2.41 9.77
N ILE A 226 8.60 -2.25 8.44
CA ILE A 226 9.43 -1.30 7.69
C ILE A 226 8.69 -0.02 7.24
N GLY A 227 7.45 0.18 7.72
CA GLY A 227 6.74 1.47 7.66
C GLY A 227 5.44 1.50 6.86
N ALA A 228 4.96 0.38 6.33
CA ALA A 228 3.63 0.32 5.69
C ALA A 228 2.49 0.45 6.70
N HIS A 229 1.34 0.96 6.23
CA HIS A 229 0.09 0.79 6.96
C HIS A 229 -0.47 -0.58 6.60
N PHE A 230 -0.61 -1.48 7.58
CA PHE A 230 -1.23 -2.78 7.39
C PHE A 230 -2.54 -2.85 8.17
N GLN A 231 -3.58 -3.37 7.53
CA GLN A 231 -4.86 -3.61 8.18
C GLN A 231 -5.55 -4.82 7.58
N THR A 232 -6.28 -5.57 8.41
CA THR A 232 -7.14 -6.65 7.94
C THR A 232 -8.56 -6.16 7.66
N TYR A 233 -9.27 -6.84 6.76
CA TYR A 233 -10.71 -6.69 6.56
C TYR A 233 -11.41 -8.06 6.67
N GLN A 234 -12.71 -8.07 6.94
CA GLN A 234 -13.55 -9.26 7.01
C GLN A 234 -14.42 -9.37 5.76
N TYR A 235 -14.25 -10.43 4.97
CA TYR A 235 -15.12 -10.72 3.83
C TYR A 235 -16.38 -11.47 4.25
N PRO A 236 -17.58 -11.18 3.68
CA PRO A 236 -17.87 -10.07 2.77
C PRO A 236 -18.24 -8.75 3.49
N GLN A 237 -18.39 -8.79 4.81
CA GLN A 237 -18.99 -7.70 5.59
C GLN A 237 -18.33 -6.33 5.36
N ASP A 238 -17.01 -6.23 5.41
CA ASP A 238 -16.29 -4.95 5.29
C ASP A 238 -16.33 -4.37 3.87
N LEU A 239 -16.65 -5.19 2.86
CA LEU A 239 -16.87 -4.74 1.49
C LEU A 239 -18.26 -4.14 1.36
N ASP A 240 -19.26 -4.82 1.91
CA ASP A 240 -20.66 -4.42 1.78
C ASP A 240 -20.98 -3.20 2.67
N GLU A 241 -20.43 -3.16 3.89
CA GLU A 241 -20.60 -2.06 4.87
C GLU A 241 -19.63 -0.88 4.65
N CYS A 242 -18.85 -0.91 3.57
CA CYS A 242 -17.90 0.14 3.19
C CYS A 242 -16.78 0.43 4.21
N HIS A 243 -16.51 -0.47 5.15
CA HIS A 243 -15.42 -0.32 6.12
C HIS A 243 -14.06 -0.21 5.43
N LEU A 244 -13.81 -1.06 4.42
CA LEU A 244 -12.56 -1.03 3.66
C LEU A 244 -12.35 0.35 2.99
N LEU A 245 -13.40 0.92 2.39
CA LEU A 245 -13.35 2.26 1.81
C LEU A 245 -13.06 3.33 2.88
N GLY A 246 -13.71 3.23 4.05
CA GLY A 246 -13.48 4.13 5.17
C GLY A 246 -12.02 4.13 5.65
N HIS A 247 -11.38 2.95 5.68
CA HIS A 247 -9.97 2.84 6.01
C HIS A 247 -9.06 3.50 4.97
N VAL A 248 -9.33 3.31 3.68
CA VAL A 248 -8.59 3.96 2.59
C VAL A 248 -8.70 5.48 2.68
N VAL A 249 -9.93 6.02 2.83
CA VAL A 249 -10.16 7.47 2.97
C VAL A 249 -9.46 8.04 4.21
N THR A 250 -9.48 7.29 5.32
CA THR A 250 -8.77 7.67 6.54
C THR A 250 -7.26 7.77 6.31
N ARG A 251 -6.68 6.81 5.56
CA ARG A 251 -5.25 6.84 5.22
C ARG A 251 -4.92 8.03 4.32
N VAL A 252 -5.73 8.30 3.30
CA VAL A 252 -5.59 9.47 2.42
C VAL A 252 -5.54 10.78 3.22
N ARG A 253 -6.49 10.98 4.15
CA ARG A 253 -6.51 12.15 5.04
C ARG A 253 -5.24 12.28 5.89
N LYS A 254 -4.67 11.17 6.36
CA LYS A 254 -3.40 11.18 7.10
C LYS A 254 -2.25 11.64 6.19
N ILE A 255 -2.17 11.13 4.96
CA ILE A 255 -1.14 11.53 4.00
C ILE A 255 -1.28 13.00 3.59
N GLN A 256 -2.49 13.49 3.35
CA GLN A 256 -2.72 14.93 3.09
C GLN A 256 -2.22 15.81 4.23
N LYS A 257 -2.48 15.41 5.49
CA LYS A 257 -1.97 16.13 6.67
C LYS A 257 -0.44 16.12 6.74
N ILE A 258 0.20 14.98 6.46
CA ILE A 258 1.66 14.89 6.43
C ILE A 258 2.21 15.82 5.35
N LYS A 259 1.65 15.80 4.14
CA LYS A 259 2.06 16.69 3.04
C LYS A 259 1.85 18.16 3.34
N TYR A 260 0.79 18.53 4.06
CA TYR A 260 0.54 19.92 4.45
C TYR A 260 1.61 20.47 5.40
N LEU A 261 2.23 19.61 6.20
CA LEU A 261 3.21 19.98 7.24
C LEU A 261 4.67 19.95 6.76
N MET A 262 4.95 19.38 5.58
CA MET A 262 6.28 19.31 4.98
C MET A 262 6.50 20.45 3.99
#